data_AF-A0A0D0BS47-F1
#
_entry.id   AF-A0A0D0BS47-F1
#
_cell.length_a   1.000
_cell.length_b   1.000
_cell.length_c   1.000
_cell.angle_alpha   90.00
_cell.angle_beta   90.00
_cell.angle_gamma   90.00
#
_symmetry.space_group_name_H-M   'P 1'
#
loop_
_entity.id
_entity.type
_entity.pdbx_description
1 polymer ?
#
loop_
_entity_poly.entity_id
_entity_poly.type
_entity_poly.pdbx_seq_one_letter_code
_entity_poly.pdbx_strand_id
1 'polypeptide(L)'
;MSSNTASAYTPTCPTLIGPSNFQIWKLWIMVKLWREKVLGVALGTDIFSSTLARTPMTSSTATVEEVWKWMEWNKRAQRIIQDSIRNAPLLKMEMHTTTWDFFNALLSIHQASNLTSTFYIFQQLFNSAWSRDSTISEHITLLWTLEACLARMK
;
A
#
# COMPACT_ATOMS: atom_id res chain seq x y z
N MET A 1 1.79 39.59 -21.09
CA MET A 1 2.51 38.51 -20.38
C MET A 1 1.48 37.77 -19.55
N SER A 2 1.19 36.51 -19.87
CA SER A 2 0.17 35.71 -19.17
C SER A 2 0.81 35.07 -17.94
N SER A 3 0.39 35.49 -16.76
CA SER A 3 0.88 34.96 -15.49
C SER A 3 0.26 33.60 -15.23
N ASN A 4 1.09 32.54 -15.26
CA ASN A 4 0.72 31.22 -14.78
C ASN A 4 0.75 31.23 -13.24
N THR A 5 -0.38 31.50 -12.62
CA THR A 5 -0.55 31.28 -11.18
C THR A 5 -0.64 29.77 -10.95
N ALA A 6 0.50 29.15 -10.62
CA ALA A 6 0.55 27.78 -10.12
C ALA A 6 -0.25 27.73 -8.80
N SER A 7 -1.48 27.24 -8.87
CA SER A 7 -2.27 26.92 -7.68
C SER A 7 -1.50 25.86 -6.90
N ALA A 8 -0.95 26.25 -5.75
CA ALA A 8 -0.39 25.33 -4.80
C ALA A 8 -1.51 24.39 -4.34
N TYR A 9 -1.47 23.14 -4.84
CA TYR A 9 -2.37 22.08 -4.40
C TYR A 9 -2.14 21.82 -2.92
N THR A 10 -2.88 22.50 -2.06
CA THR A 10 -3.05 22.07 -0.67
C THR A 10 -3.69 20.68 -0.76
N PRO A 11 -3.01 19.60 -0.35
CA PRO A 11 -3.51 18.26 -0.56
C PRO A 11 -4.60 18.02 0.49
N THR A 12 -5.84 18.31 0.13
CA THR A 12 -7.00 17.83 0.87
C THR A 12 -6.89 16.30 0.94
N CYS A 13 -6.87 15.74 2.14
CA CYS A 13 -6.71 14.29 2.33
C CYS A 13 -7.74 13.54 1.46
N PRO A 14 -7.29 12.69 0.51
CA PRO A 14 -8.19 12.07 -0.45
C PRO A 14 -9.11 11.07 0.24
N THR A 15 -10.39 11.07 -0.13
CA THR A 15 -11.32 10.02 0.26
C THR A 15 -11.12 8.81 -0.65
N LEU A 16 -10.74 7.67 -0.07
CA LEU A 16 -10.41 6.43 -0.78
C LEU A 16 -11.68 5.68 -1.24
N ILE A 17 -12.50 6.32 -2.09
CA ILE A 17 -13.81 5.80 -2.53
C ILE A 17 -13.70 4.76 -3.66
N GLY A 18 -12.54 4.62 -4.31
CA GLY A 18 -12.36 3.66 -5.40
C GLY A 18 -10.92 3.44 -5.85
N PRO A 19 -10.70 2.52 -6.81
CA PRO A 19 -9.38 2.02 -7.17
C PRO A 19 -8.42 3.12 -7.65
N SER A 20 -8.90 4.03 -8.51
CA SER A 20 -8.09 5.11 -9.04
C SER A 20 -7.63 6.08 -7.95
N ASN A 21 -8.52 6.45 -7.02
CA ASN A 21 -8.19 7.33 -5.90
C ASN A 21 -7.16 6.69 -4.96
N PHE A 22 -7.24 5.37 -4.77
CA PHE A 22 -6.25 4.64 -4.00
C PHE A 22 -4.89 4.54 -4.69
N GLN A 23 -4.84 4.30 -5.99
CA GLN A 23 -3.55 4.27 -6.71
C GLN A 23 -2.88 5.65 -6.67
N ILE A 24 -3.65 6.73 -6.85
CA ILE A 24 -3.14 8.10 -6.73
C ILE A 24 -2.64 8.37 -5.31
N TRP A 25 -3.44 8.00 -4.30
CA TRP A 25 -3.03 8.11 -2.89
C TRP A 25 -1.76 7.31 -2.59
N LYS A 26 -1.66 6.07 -3.09
CA LYS A 26 -0.48 5.19 -2.92
C LYS A 26 0.78 5.84 -3.47
N LEU A 27 0.72 6.43 -4.67
CA LEU A 27 1.85 7.16 -5.25
C LEU A 27 2.22 8.39 -4.38
N TRP A 28 1.21 9.14 -3.94
CA TRP A 28 1.43 10.34 -3.14
C TRP A 28 2.08 10.02 -1.78
N ILE A 29 1.59 8.98 -1.10
CA ILE A 29 2.13 8.58 0.21
C ILE A 29 3.54 7.97 0.08
N MET A 30 3.82 7.21 -0.98
CA MET A 30 5.18 6.72 -1.25
C MET A 30 6.17 7.87 -1.44
N VAL A 31 5.81 8.92 -2.20
CA VAL A 31 6.66 10.10 -2.36
C VAL A 31 6.87 10.83 -1.03
N LYS A 32 5.82 10.94 -0.20
CA LYS A 32 5.92 11.60 1.10
C LYS A 32 6.83 10.82 2.06
N LEU A 33 6.63 9.50 2.18
CA LEU A 33 7.48 8.61 2.98
C LEU A 33 8.94 8.60 2.52
N TRP A 34 9.17 8.68 1.21
CA TRP A 34 10.52 8.77 0.64
C TRP A 34 11.21 10.08 1.01
N ARG A 35 10.53 11.22 0.87
CA ARG A 35 11.05 12.54 1.28
C ARG A 35 11.40 12.59 2.77
N GLU A 36 10.59 11.91 3.57
CA GLU A 36 10.76 11.82 5.02
C GLU A 36 11.78 10.73 5.44
N LYS A 37 12.39 10.03 4.48
CA LYS A 37 13.39 8.96 4.68
C LYS A 37 12.89 7.79 5.54
N VAL A 38 11.58 7.53 5.52
CA VAL A 38 10.94 6.44 6.29
C VAL A 38 10.22 5.42 5.39
N LEU A 39 10.43 5.50 4.07
CA LEU A 39 9.87 4.55 3.12
C LEU A 39 10.33 3.11 3.39
N GLY A 40 11.61 2.91 3.73
CA GLY A 40 12.16 1.59 4.03
C GLY A 40 11.51 0.93 5.26
N VAL A 41 11.06 1.73 6.23
CA VAL A 41 10.29 1.28 7.39
C VAL A 41 8.86 0.90 7.00
N ALA A 42 8.20 1.71 6.17
CA ALA A 42 6.86 1.42 5.69
C ALA A 42 6.80 0.21 4.74
N LEU A 43 7.89 -0.06 4.00
CA LEU A 43 8.02 -1.18 3.07
C LEU A 43 8.75 -2.39 3.66
N GLY A 44 9.17 -2.34 4.93
CA GLY A 44 9.90 -3.45 5.58
C GLY A 44 11.23 -3.80 4.90
N THR A 45 11.76 -2.95 4.03
CA THR A 45 13.01 -3.17 3.27
C THR A 45 14.25 -2.66 4.00
N ASP A 46 14.08 -1.83 5.03
CA ASP A 46 15.19 -1.50 5.90
C ASP A 46 15.64 -2.74 6.67
N ILE A 47 16.96 -2.95 6.72
CA ILE A 47 17.64 -4.08 7.38
C ILE A 47 17.16 -4.23 8.84
N PHE A 48 16.91 -3.11 9.51
CA PHE A 48 16.36 -3.06 10.87
C PHE A 48 14.86 -3.38 10.92
N SER A 49 14.10 -3.03 9.89
CA SER A 49 12.64 -3.25 9.84
C SER A 49 12.27 -4.71 9.67
N SER A 50 12.94 -5.45 8.80
CA SER A 50 12.65 -6.89 8.64
C SER A 50 12.94 -7.68 9.93
N THR A 51 14.02 -7.32 10.61
CA THR A 51 14.49 -7.99 11.83
C THR A 51 13.66 -7.61 13.05
N LEU A 52 13.35 -6.33 13.25
CA LEU A 52 12.63 -5.84 14.43
C LEU A 52 11.10 -5.93 14.32
N ALA A 53 10.53 -5.88 13.10
CA ALA A 53 9.08 -6.05 12.90
C ALA A 53 8.62 -7.48 13.19
N ARG A 54 9.46 -8.48 12.90
CA ARG A 54 9.12 -9.89 13.10
C ARG A 54 9.30 -10.32 14.55
N THR A 55 10.26 -9.75 15.28
CA THR A 55 10.44 -10.04 16.71
C THR A 55 11.24 -8.92 17.39
N PRO A 56 10.59 -8.04 18.17
CA PRO A 56 11.28 -6.94 18.84
C PRO A 56 12.30 -7.38 19.89
N MET A 57 12.18 -8.63 20.37
CA MET A 57 12.83 -9.10 21.61
C MET A 57 13.97 -10.11 21.38
N THR A 58 14.20 -10.59 20.16
CA THR A 58 15.15 -11.69 19.88
C THR A 58 16.25 -11.36 18.86
N SER A 59 16.37 -10.11 18.40
CA SER A 59 17.52 -9.72 17.59
C SER A 59 18.76 -9.63 18.48
N SER A 60 19.56 -10.70 18.51
CA SER A 60 20.80 -10.80 19.31
C SER A 60 21.91 -9.84 18.86
N THR A 61 21.65 -8.95 17.90
CA THR A 61 22.66 -8.12 17.23
C THR A 61 22.30 -6.62 17.22
N ALA A 62 21.06 -6.24 17.53
CA ALA A 62 20.64 -4.83 17.49
C ALA A 62 20.85 -4.14 18.84
N THR A 63 21.43 -2.94 18.84
CA THR A 63 21.61 -2.16 20.08
C THR A 63 20.29 -1.51 20.52
N VAL A 64 20.18 -1.15 21.81
CA VAL A 64 18.98 -0.47 22.35
C VAL A 64 18.71 0.85 21.62
N GLU A 65 19.77 1.54 21.21
CA GLU A 65 19.69 2.79 20.44
C GLU A 65 19.11 2.56 19.03
N GLU A 66 19.48 1.46 18.38
CA GLU A 66 18.95 1.08 17.06
C GLU A 66 17.46 0.74 17.13
N VAL A 67 17.04 0.01 18.17
CA VAL A 67 15.63 -0.30 18.43
C VAL A 67 14.82 0.97 18.68
N TRP A 68 15.33 1.89 19.50
CA TRP A 68 14.67 3.15 19.79
C TRP A 68 14.54 4.05 18.54
N LYS A 69 15.63 4.19 17.77
CA LYS A 69 15.67 4.96 16.53
C LYS A 69 14.70 4.40 15.49
N TRP A 70 14.64 3.08 15.37
CA TRP A 70 13.66 2.41 14.52
C TRP A 70 12.23 2.68 14.98
N MET A 71 11.95 2.61 16.29
CA MET A 71 10.62 2.90 16.83
C MET A 71 10.16 4.33 16.50
N GLU A 72 11.06 5.30 16.56
CA GLU A 72 10.76 6.68 16.19
C GLU A 72 10.43 6.83 14.70
N TRP A 73 11.22 6.19 13.83
CA TRP A 73 10.93 6.16 12.39
C TRP A 73 9.63 5.45 12.06
N ASN A 74 9.33 4.35 12.76
CA ASN A 74 8.06 3.63 12.64
C ASN A 74 6.87 4.53 13.03
N LYS A 75 6.94 5.22 14.18
CA LYS A 75 5.89 6.17 14.60
C LYS A 75 5.73 7.33 13.62
N ARG A 76 6.82 7.82 13.02
CA ARG A 76 6.78 8.89 12.01
C ARG A 76 6.11 8.42 10.73
N ALA A 77 6.47 7.24 10.23
CA ALA A 77 5.86 6.64 9.05
C ALA A 77 4.36 6.39 9.27
N GLN A 78 3.99 5.85 10.43
CA GLN A 78 2.59 5.63 10.82
C GLN A 78 1.78 6.93 10.80
N ARG A 79 2.29 8.01 11.42
CA ARG A 79 1.66 9.34 11.41
C ARG A 79 1.45 9.87 10.00
N ILE A 80 2.47 9.78 9.14
CA ILE A 80 2.39 10.24 7.74
C ILE A 80 1.25 9.54 6.98
N ILE A 81 1.10 8.22 7.17
CA ILE A 81 0.04 7.44 6.53
C ILE A 81 -1.32 7.77 7.15
N GLN A 82 -1.42 7.88 8.48
CA GLN A 82 -2.65 8.28 9.17
C GLN A 82 -3.17 9.64 8.71
N ASP A 83 -2.30 10.66 8.69
CA ASP A 83 -2.66 12.02 8.28
C ASP A 83 -3.09 12.10 6.81
N SER A 84 -2.75 11.10 6.00
CA SER A 84 -3.06 11.05 4.58
C SER A 84 -4.44 10.47 4.23
N ILE A 85 -5.17 9.90 5.20
CA ILE A 85 -6.48 9.27 4.98
C ILE A 85 -7.53 9.91 5.89
N ARG A 86 -8.61 10.45 5.31
CA ARG A 86 -9.73 11.02 6.08
C ARG A 86 -10.78 9.94 6.39
N ASN A 87 -10.76 9.44 7.63
CA ASN A 87 -11.76 8.64 8.35
C ASN A 87 -12.49 7.49 7.62
N ALA A 88 -12.05 6.26 7.93
CA ALA A 88 -12.85 5.02 8.12
C ALA A 88 -11.98 3.85 8.65
N PRO A 89 -10.68 3.70 8.28
CA PRO A 89 -9.83 2.63 8.82
C PRO A 89 -9.33 2.88 10.26
N LEU A 90 -9.55 4.08 10.82
CA LEU A 90 -9.07 4.50 12.14
C LEU A 90 -9.55 3.59 13.30
N LEU A 91 -10.64 2.83 13.13
CA LEU A 91 -11.17 1.92 14.16
C LEU A 91 -10.50 0.54 14.20
N LYS A 92 -9.70 0.16 13.21
CA LYS A 92 -8.93 -1.11 13.22
C LYS A 92 -7.46 -0.91 13.63
N MET A 93 -7.15 0.30 14.08
CA MET A 93 -5.80 0.85 14.28
C MET A 93 -5.11 0.36 15.57
N GLU A 94 -5.84 -0.36 16.43
CA GLU A 94 -5.39 -0.73 17.78
C GLU A 94 -4.51 -1.99 17.84
N MET A 95 -4.35 -2.73 16.73
CA MET A 95 -3.66 -4.04 16.74
C MET A 95 -2.35 -4.14 15.95
N HIS A 96 -1.93 -3.08 15.25
CA HIS A 96 -0.71 -3.13 14.43
C HIS A 96 0.43 -2.33 15.08
N THR A 97 1.41 -3.03 15.61
CA THR A 97 2.63 -2.45 16.21
C THR A 97 3.59 -1.90 15.16
N THR A 98 3.49 -2.34 13.90
CA THR A 98 4.39 -1.94 12.81
C THR A 98 3.66 -1.23 11.67
N THR A 99 4.28 -0.18 11.12
CA THR A 99 3.80 0.54 9.93
C THR A 99 3.67 -0.36 8.70
N TRP A 100 4.55 -1.36 8.58
CA TRP A 100 4.48 -2.39 7.54
C TRP A 100 3.16 -3.16 7.57
N ASP A 101 2.77 -3.67 8.74
CA ASP A 101 1.53 -4.43 8.90
C ASP A 101 0.32 -3.54 8.60
N PHE A 102 0.38 -2.28 9.02
CA PHE A 102 -0.64 -1.28 8.72
C PHE A 102 -0.79 -1.00 7.21
N PHE A 103 0.32 -0.76 6.51
CA PHE A 103 0.32 -0.49 5.07
C PHE A 103 -0.20 -1.69 4.28
N ASN A 104 0.20 -2.91 4.66
CA ASN A 104 -0.29 -4.14 4.03
C ASN A 104 -1.75 -4.45 4.34
N ALA A 105 -2.22 -4.16 5.56
CA ALA A 105 -3.64 -4.28 5.89
C ALA A 105 -4.51 -3.31 5.07
N LEU A 106 -4.05 -2.06 4.90
CA LEU A 106 -4.71 -1.09 4.02
C LEU A 106 -4.74 -1.56 2.57
N LEU A 107 -3.62 -2.09 2.07
CA LEU A 107 -3.54 -2.66 0.73
C LEU A 107 -4.50 -3.84 0.56
N SER A 108 -4.56 -4.73 1.55
CA SER A 108 -5.43 -5.91 1.56
C SER A 108 -6.91 -5.54 1.56
N ILE A 109 -7.34 -4.61 2.42
CA ILE A 109 -8.73 -4.12 2.47
C ILE A 109 -9.10 -3.50 1.12
N HIS A 110 -8.23 -2.64 0.58
CA HIS A 110 -8.48 -2.01 -0.70
C HIS A 110 -8.56 -3.04 -1.84
N GLN A 111 -7.64 -4.00 -1.91
CA GLN A 111 -7.67 -5.04 -2.93
C GLN A 111 -8.95 -5.86 -2.84
N ALA A 112 -9.31 -6.34 -1.64
CA ALA A 112 -10.52 -7.12 -1.41
C ALA A 112 -11.80 -6.35 -1.80
N SER A 113 -11.91 -5.07 -1.44
CA SER A 113 -13.05 -4.22 -1.78
C SER A 113 -13.13 -3.87 -3.27
N ASN A 114 -12.07 -4.07 -4.05
CA ASN A 114 -12.00 -3.71 -5.46
C ASN A 114 -11.78 -4.90 -6.40
N LEU A 115 -11.84 -6.14 -5.90
CA LEU A 115 -11.79 -7.36 -6.74
C LEU A 115 -12.88 -7.38 -7.82
N THR A 116 -14.01 -6.74 -7.55
CA THR A 116 -15.14 -6.57 -8.46
C THR A 116 -15.13 -5.21 -9.18
N SER A 117 -14.05 -4.44 -9.10
CA SER A 117 -13.93 -3.23 -9.92
C SER A 117 -13.42 -3.58 -11.31
N THR A 118 -14.06 -3.00 -12.33
CA THR A 118 -13.63 -3.09 -13.73
C THR A 118 -12.13 -2.77 -13.91
N PHE A 119 -11.62 -1.75 -13.20
CA PHE A 119 -10.19 -1.37 -13.26
C PHE A 119 -9.26 -2.51 -12.81
N TYR A 120 -9.58 -3.17 -11.70
CA TYR A 120 -8.73 -4.21 -11.14
C TYR A 120 -8.79 -5.50 -11.96
N ILE A 121 -9.96 -5.82 -12.53
CA ILE A 121 -10.12 -6.97 -13.44
C ILE A 121 -9.33 -6.73 -14.74
N PHE A 122 -9.39 -5.52 -15.31
CA PHE A 122 -8.51 -5.15 -16.43
C PHE A 122 -7.04 -5.28 -16.07
N GLN A 123 -6.63 -4.79 -14.89
CA GLN A 123 -5.25 -4.89 -14.46
C GLN A 123 -4.79 -6.36 -14.27
N GLN A 124 -5.64 -7.23 -13.72
CA GLN A 124 -5.36 -8.66 -13.62
C GLN A 124 -5.20 -9.31 -14.99
N LEU A 125 -6.10 -9.01 -15.92
CA LEU A 125 -6.05 -9.53 -17.29
C LEU A 125 -4.72 -9.13 -17.98
N PHE A 126 -4.35 -7.85 -17.93
CA PHE A 126 -3.10 -7.36 -18.54
C PHE A 126 -1.84 -7.91 -17.90
N ASN A 127 -1.84 -8.19 -16.59
CA ASN A 127 -0.67 -8.72 -15.87
C ASN A 127 -0.62 -10.25 -15.82
N SER A 128 -1.61 -10.94 -16.39
CA SER A 128 -1.68 -12.40 -16.40
C SER A 128 -0.72 -13.00 -17.41
N ALA A 129 0.58 -12.98 -17.09
CA ALA A 129 1.58 -13.76 -17.80
C ALA A 129 1.54 -15.23 -17.35
N TRP A 130 1.62 -16.17 -18.28
CA TRP A 130 1.70 -17.58 -17.93
C TRP A 130 3.07 -17.89 -17.28
N SER A 131 3.06 -18.32 -16.01
CA SER A 131 4.30 -18.57 -15.26
C SER A 131 4.89 -19.96 -15.49
N ARG A 132 4.26 -20.82 -16.32
CA ARG A 132 4.61 -22.23 -16.54
C ARG A 132 4.47 -23.14 -15.30
N ASP A 133 4.27 -22.57 -14.12
CA ASP A 133 4.02 -23.31 -12.86
C ASP A 133 2.58 -23.89 -12.81
N SER A 134 1.66 -23.34 -13.60
CA SER A 134 0.32 -23.87 -13.81
C SER A 134 0.17 -24.51 -15.19
N THR A 135 -0.80 -25.41 -15.33
CA THR A 135 -1.12 -25.97 -16.63
C THR A 135 -1.62 -24.87 -17.57
N ILE A 136 -1.37 -25.03 -18.87
CA ILE A 136 -1.86 -24.06 -19.86
C ILE A 136 -3.40 -23.96 -19.85
N SER A 137 -4.08 -25.06 -19.52
CA SER A 137 -5.54 -25.09 -19.39
C SER A 137 -6.03 -24.20 -18.24
N GLU A 138 -5.40 -24.27 -17.08
CA GLU A 138 -5.73 -23.41 -15.93
C GLU A 138 -5.51 -21.93 -16.25
N HIS A 139 -4.43 -21.62 -16.96
CA HIS A 139 -4.15 -20.25 -17.39
C HIS A 139 -5.21 -19.73 -18.38
N ILE A 140 -5.61 -20.55 -19.36
CA ILE A 140 -6.70 -20.20 -20.28
C ILE A 140 -8.00 -20.01 -19.50
N THR A 141 -8.36 -20.93 -18.59
CA THR A 141 -9.57 -20.79 -17.77
C THR A 141 -9.59 -19.50 -16.96
N LEU A 142 -8.45 -19.09 -16.41
CA LEU A 142 -8.32 -17.80 -15.72
C LEU A 142 -8.62 -16.62 -16.65
N LEU A 143 -8.04 -16.59 -17.86
CA LEU A 143 -8.30 -15.52 -18.85
C LEU A 143 -9.79 -15.42 -19.20
N TRP A 144 -10.42 -16.54 -19.52
CA TRP A 144 -11.85 -16.60 -19.84
C TRP A 144 -12.73 -16.13 -18.67
N THR A 145 -12.36 -16.47 -17.44
CA THR A 145 -13.09 -16.03 -16.24
C THR A 145 -13.00 -14.51 -16.07
N LEU A 146 -11.83 -13.92 -16.30
CA LEU A 146 -11.64 -12.47 -16.21
C LEU A 146 -12.40 -11.72 -17.32
N GLU A 147 -12.36 -12.23 -18.56
CA GLU A 147 -13.12 -11.68 -19.68
C GLU A 147 -14.63 -11.75 -19.46
N ALA A 148 -15.14 -12.89 -18.99
CA ALA A 148 -16.56 -13.05 -18.68
C ALA A 148 -17.03 -12.10 -17.57
N CYS A 149 -16.20 -11.90 -16.55
CA CYS A 149 -16.45 -10.91 -15.52
C CYS A 149 -16.54 -9.48 -16.09
N LEU A 150 -15.64 -9.10 -17.00
CA LEU A 150 -15.69 -7.79 -17.67
C LEU A 150 -16.94 -7.63 -18.54
N ALA A 151 -17.32 -8.65 -19.30
CA ALA A 151 -18.49 -8.61 -20.16
C ALA A 151 -19.80 -8.39 -19.38
N ARG A 152 -19.88 -8.91 -18.14
CA ARG A 152 -21.03 -8.77 -17.24
C ARG A 152 -21.14 -7.39 -16.57
N MET A 153 -20.10 -6.56 -16.66
CA MET A 153 -20.05 -5.24 -16.04
C MET A 153 -20.47 -4.09 -16.97
N LYS A 154 -20.87 -4.39 -18.20
CA LYS A 154 -21.52 -3.44 -19.12
C LYS A 154 -22.97 -3.19 -18.72
#